data_AF-A0A533X7D3-F1
#
_entry.id   AF-A0A533X7D3-F1
#
_cell.length_a   1.000
_cell.length_b   1.000
_cell.length_c   1.000
_cell.angle_alpha   90.00
_cell.angle_beta   90.00
_cell.angle_gamma   90.00
#
_symmetry.space_group_name_H-M   'P 1'
#
loop_
_entity.id
_entity.type
_entity.pdbx_description
1 polymer ?
#
loop_
_entity_poly.entity_id
_entity_poly.type
_entity_poly.pdbx_seq_one_letter_code
_entity_poly.pdbx_strand_id
1 'polypeptide(L)'
;MKPIIGVTPDFNAGDREDMGGREPTYFLRARYLRAIEELGGVPLILPLTGDRALQRHLLRDLDGLLLTGSGPDLPPSLYGERQRFRYRVMNHQRYEFELGMARLASNAGLPTLGICGGMQAINVALGGSLVQGRPLGWSIRFRSPREACCAASWDKPGFA
;
A
#
# COMPACT_ATOMS: atom_id res chain seq x y z
N MET A 1 -25.67 -3.80 -8.59
CA MET A 1 -24.52 -4.63 -9.00
C MET A 1 -23.53 -4.66 -7.84
N LYS A 2 -22.72 -5.72 -7.69
CA LYS A 2 -21.68 -5.76 -6.64
C LYS A 2 -20.50 -4.87 -7.05
N PRO A 3 -19.92 -4.05 -6.16
CA PRO A 3 -18.81 -3.16 -6.52
C PRO A 3 -17.53 -3.94 -6.79
N ILE A 4 -16.83 -3.63 -7.89
CA ILE A 4 -15.54 -4.20 -8.26
C ILE A 4 -14.42 -3.38 -7.62
N ILE A 5 -13.65 -4.01 -6.73
CA ILE A 5 -12.57 -3.35 -5.99
C ILE A 5 -11.23 -3.85 -6.52
N GLY A 6 -10.46 -2.98 -7.15
CA GLY A 6 -9.10 -3.29 -7.58
C GLY A 6 -8.17 -3.40 -6.37
N VAL A 7 -7.35 -4.44 -6.30
CA VAL A 7 -6.44 -4.70 -5.18
C VAL A 7 -5.02 -4.87 -5.68
N THR A 8 -4.08 -4.09 -5.14
CA THR A 8 -2.67 -4.21 -5.53
C THR A 8 -1.99 -5.40 -4.85
N PRO A 9 -1.34 -6.30 -5.60
CA PRO A 9 -0.53 -7.36 -5.01
C PRO A 9 0.81 -6.80 -4.50
N ASP A 10 1.43 -7.56 -3.60
CA ASP A 10 2.85 -7.39 -3.31
C ASP A 10 3.67 -8.16 -4.36
N PHE A 11 4.96 -7.86 -4.45
CA PHE A 11 5.82 -8.36 -5.52
C PHE A 11 7.20 -8.73 -5.01
N ASN A 12 7.64 -9.90 -5.43
CA ASN A 12 8.97 -10.43 -5.21
C ASN A 12 9.64 -10.54 -6.59
N ALA A 13 10.81 -9.93 -6.77
CA ALA A 13 11.47 -9.86 -8.08
C ALA A 13 12.29 -11.10 -8.40
N GLY A 14 12.09 -12.18 -7.65
CA GLY A 14 12.90 -13.38 -7.73
C GLY A 14 14.18 -13.30 -6.88
N ASP A 15 14.19 -12.51 -5.80
CA ASP A 15 15.29 -12.41 -4.84
C ASP A 15 15.07 -13.27 -3.59
N ARG A 16 13.94 -13.97 -3.50
CA ARG A 16 13.58 -14.86 -2.39
C ARG A 16 13.42 -16.30 -2.83
N GLU A 17 14.35 -17.15 -2.38
CA GLU A 17 14.33 -18.59 -2.64
C GLU A 17 13.05 -19.27 -2.14
N ASP A 18 12.53 -18.84 -0.99
CA ASP A 18 11.28 -19.36 -0.41
C ASP A 18 10.01 -18.91 -1.15
N MET A 19 10.11 -17.99 -2.11
CA MET A 19 8.99 -17.43 -2.87
C MET A 19 9.19 -17.45 -4.39
N GLY A 20 9.92 -18.46 -4.90
CA GLY A 20 10.07 -18.67 -6.35
C GLY A 20 11.51 -18.62 -6.86
N GLY A 21 12.50 -18.38 -5.98
CA GLY A 21 13.89 -18.26 -6.43
C GLY A 21 14.00 -17.15 -7.45
N ARG A 22 14.56 -17.42 -8.64
CA ARG A 22 14.77 -16.42 -9.72
C ARG A 22 13.49 -16.02 -10.48
N GLU A 23 12.35 -16.66 -10.22
CA GLU A 23 11.09 -16.33 -10.88
C GLU A 23 10.37 -15.18 -10.13
N PRO A 24 9.97 -14.10 -10.81
CA PRO A 24 9.17 -13.05 -10.19
C PRO A 24 7.79 -13.56 -9.76
N THR A 25 7.38 -13.22 -8.54
CA THR A 25 6.10 -13.68 -7.98
C THR A 25 5.26 -12.53 -7.45
N TYR A 26 3.97 -12.62 -7.75
CA TYR A 26 2.93 -11.78 -7.14
C TYR A 26 2.35 -12.53 -5.96
N PHE A 27 2.20 -11.85 -4.83
CA PHE A 27 1.58 -12.45 -3.65
C PHE A 27 0.69 -11.45 -2.95
N LEU A 28 -0.39 -11.95 -2.36
CA LEU A 28 -1.36 -11.11 -1.67
C LEU A 28 -1.88 -11.85 -0.44
N ARG A 29 -1.96 -11.13 0.68
CA ARG A 29 -2.51 -11.70 1.91
C ARG A 29 -4.02 -11.83 1.75
N ALA A 30 -4.54 -13.04 1.86
CA ALA A 30 -5.95 -13.36 1.64
C ALA A 30 -6.95 -12.48 2.43
N ARG A 31 -6.55 -11.95 3.58
CA ARG A 31 -7.38 -11.04 4.40
C ARG A 31 -7.87 -9.80 3.65
N TYR A 32 -7.13 -9.31 2.66
CA TYR A 32 -7.57 -8.14 1.88
C TYR A 32 -8.77 -8.50 1.00
N LEU A 33 -8.68 -9.64 0.30
CA LEU A 33 -9.76 -10.13 -0.57
C LEU A 33 -10.98 -10.55 0.26
N ARG A 34 -10.74 -11.30 1.35
CA ARG A 34 -11.81 -11.76 2.26
C ARG A 34 -12.62 -10.60 2.82
N ALA A 35 -11.96 -9.52 3.27
CA ALA A 35 -12.66 -8.35 3.81
C ALA A 35 -13.57 -7.68 2.76
N ILE A 36 -13.17 -7.66 1.49
CA ILE A 36 -13.99 -7.12 0.39
C ILE A 36 -15.19 -8.03 0.14
N GLU A 37 -14.97 -9.35 0.08
CA GLU A 37 -16.02 -10.35 -0.13
C GLU A 37 -17.07 -10.33 0.99
N GLU A 38 -16.64 -10.25 2.25
CA GLU A 38 -17.50 -10.19 3.44
C GLU A 38 -18.38 -8.92 3.44
N LEU A 39 -17.92 -7.83 2.80
CA LEU A 39 -18.67 -6.59 2.61
C LEU A 39 -19.49 -6.57 1.30
N GLY A 40 -19.55 -7.69 0.57
CA GLY A 40 -20.35 -7.84 -0.64
C GLY A 40 -19.71 -7.30 -1.93
N GLY A 41 -18.43 -6.93 -1.88
CA GLY A 41 -17.66 -6.50 -3.06
C GLY A 41 -17.08 -7.68 -3.86
N VAL A 42 -16.57 -7.38 -5.05
CA VAL A 42 -15.84 -8.30 -5.92
C VAL A 42 -14.39 -7.84 -5.98
N PRO A 43 -13.45 -8.54 -5.32
CA PRO A 43 -12.06 -8.12 -5.38
C PRO A 43 -11.41 -8.56 -6.70
N LEU A 44 -10.69 -7.64 -7.35
CA LEU A 44 -9.92 -7.90 -8.57
C LEU A 44 -8.43 -7.64 -8.29
N ILE A 45 -7.61 -8.68 -8.36
CA ILE A 45 -6.15 -8.52 -8.23
C ILE A 45 -5.62 -7.86 -9.50
N LEU A 46 -4.96 -6.71 -9.35
CA LEU A 46 -4.45 -5.96 -10.48
C LEU A 46 -3.05 -6.43 -10.89
N PRO A 47 -2.73 -6.50 -12.21
CA PRO A 47 -1.37 -6.76 -12.66
C PRO A 47 -0.48 -5.54 -12.39
N LEU A 48 0.77 -5.75 -11.99
CA LEU A 48 1.73 -4.65 -11.94
C LEU A 48 2.18 -4.32 -13.37
N THR A 49 1.89 -3.11 -13.82
CA THR A 49 2.28 -2.64 -15.16
C THR A 49 2.81 -1.21 -15.11
N GLY A 50 3.87 -0.94 -15.87
CA GLY A 50 4.37 0.42 -16.09
C GLY A 50 3.61 1.19 -17.18
N ASP A 51 2.70 0.54 -17.92
CA ASP A 51 1.96 1.18 -19.00
C ASP A 51 0.79 2.02 -18.46
N ARG A 52 0.92 3.35 -18.58
CA ARG A 52 -0.10 4.32 -18.17
C ARG A 52 -1.42 4.22 -18.96
N ALA A 53 -1.40 3.72 -20.20
CA ALA A 53 -2.64 3.49 -20.96
C ALA A 53 -3.39 2.31 -20.37
N LEU A 54 -2.69 1.21 -20.08
CA LEU A 54 -3.26 0.05 -19.41
C LEU A 54 -3.76 0.38 -17.99
N GLN A 55 -3.00 1.14 -17.19
CA GLN A 55 -3.46 1.59 -15.87
C GLN A 55 -4.78 2.39 -15.94
N ARG A 56 -4.88 3.32 -16.90
CA ARG A 56 -6.12 4.08 -17.14
C ARG A 56 -7.27 3.19 -17.59
N HIS A 57 -6.99 2.16 -18.38
CA HIS A 57 -8.01 1.21 -18.81
C HIS A 57 -8.53 0.40 -17.62
N LEU A 58 -7.63 -0.16 -16.81
CA LEU A 58 -7.97 -0.92 -15.60
C LEU A 58 -8.88 -0.12 -14.67
N LEU A 59 -8.59 1.17 -14.44
CA LEU A 59 -9.36 2.02 -13.54
C LEU A 59 -10.80 2.32 -13.99
N ARG A 60 -11.12 2.20 -15.28
CA ARG A 60 -12.46 2.54 -15.79
C ARG A 60 -13.56 1.63 -15.27
N ASP A 61 -13.21 0.37 -15.02
CA ASP A 61 -14.16 -0.67 -14.66
C ASP A 61 -14.15 -0.96 -13.15
N LEU A 62 -13.43 -0.16 -12.37
CA LEU A 62 -13.37 -0.29 -10.91
C LEU A 62 -14.34 0.68 -10.24
N ASP A 63 -15.02 0.19 -9.21
CA ASP A 63 -15.85 0.99 -8.29
C ASP A 63 -15.03 1.52 -7.10
N GLY A 64 -13.85 0.94 -6.87
CA GLY A 64 -12.90 1.40 -5.86
C GLY A 64 -11.52 0.76 -6.01
N LEU A 65 -10.54 1.34 -5.30
CA LEU A 65 -9.16 0.89 -5.31
C LEU A 65 -8.65 0.67 -3.89
N LEU A 66 -8.00 -0.47 -3.66
CA LEU A 66 -7.32 -0.83 -2.42
C LEU A 66 -5.82 -0.99 -2.67
N LEU A 67 -5.02 -0.04 -2.16
CA LEU A 67 -3.57 -0.17 -2.09
C LEU A 67 -3.18 -0.91 -0.82
N THR A 68 -2.54 -2.06 -0.98
CA THR A 68 -2.28 -2.97 0.14
C THR A 68 -1.03 -2.59 0.93
N GLY A 69 -0.91 -3.15 2.14
CA GLY A 69 0.24 -2.89 3.01
C GLY A 69 1.49 -3.59 2.52
N SER A 70 2.59 -2.84 2.47
CA SER A 70 3.93 -3.37 2.19
C SER A 70 4.66 -3.81 3.45
N GLY A 71 5.63 -4.72 3.27
CA GLY A 71 6.71 -4.90 4.24
C GLY A 71 7.85 -3.91 4.02
N PRO A 72 8.36 -3.78 2.78
CA PRO A 72 9.36 -2.77 2.43
C PRO A 72 8.78 -1.34 2.40
N ASP A 73 9.61 -0.35 2.68
CA ASP A 73 9.23 1.08 2.66
C ASP A 73 9.48 1.71 1.29
N LEU A 74 8.79 2.82 1.00
CA LEU A 74 9.03 3.59 -0.23
C LEU A 74 10.44 4.22 -0.25
N PRO A 75 11.12 4.26 -1.41
CA PRO A 75 12.38 4.99 -1.55
C PRO A 75 12.27 6.46 -1.14
N PRO A 76 13.16 6.98 -0.28
CA PRO A 76 13.16 8.39 0.14
C PRO A 76 13.25 9.42 -0.97
N SER A 77 13.89 9.04 -2.09
CA SER A 77 14.01 9.89 -3.26
C SER A 77 12.65 10.27 -3.86
N LEU A 78 11.60 9.47 -3.65
CA LEU A 78 10.25 9.75 -4.14
C LEU A 78 9.60 10.95 -3.43
N TYR A 79 10.10 11.32 -2.25
CA TYR A 79 9.63 12.47 -1.47
C TYR A 79 10.78 13.43 -1.12
N GLY A 80 11.83 13.46 -1.96
CA GLY A 80 12.89 14.47 -1.89
C GLY A 80 13.93 14.28 -0.79
N GLU A 81 13.99 13.10 -0.16
CA GLU A 81 14.94 12.82 0.91
C GLU A 81 16.02 11.80 0.51
N ARG A 82 17.12 11.80 1.26
CA ARG A 82 18.10 10.71 1.26
C ARG A 82 17.75 9.69 2.33
N GLN A 83 18.08 8.42 2.10
CA GLN A 83 17.86 7.36 3.08
C GLN A 83 18.74 7.57 4.32
N ARG A 84 18.10 7.77 5.48
CA ARG A 84 18.76 8.01 6.77
C ARG A 84 18.92 6.74 7.60
N PHE A 85 18.03 5.77 7.41
CA PHE A 85 18.02 4.49 8.14
C PHE A 85 18.12 3.31 7.18
N ARG A 86 18.74 2.22 7.63
CA ARG A 86 18.84 0.98 6.84
C ARG A 86 17.54 0.19 6.93
N TYR A 87 16.80 0.13 5.82
CA TYR A 87 15.60 -0.69 5.65
C TYR A 87 15.49 -1.15 4.20
N ARG A 88 14.65 -2.17 3.96
CA ARG A 88 14.39 -2.68 2.62
C ARG A 88 13.49 -1.68 1.88
N VAL A 89 13.92 -1.29 0.69
CA VAL A 89 13.12 -0.45 -0.20
C VAL A 89 12.17 -1.31 -1.03
N MET A 90 10.98 -0.78 -1.28
CA MET A 90 9.99 -1.39 -2.14
C MET A 90 10.54 -1.52 -3.55
N ASN A 91 10.17 -2.62 -4.22
CA ASN A 91 10.57 -2.86 -5.60
C ASN A 91 10.03 -1.76 -6.53
N HIS A 92 10.84 -1.35 -7.51
CA HIS A 92 10.50 -0.32 -8.50
C HIS A 92 9.20 -0.58 -9.25
N GLN A 93 8.98 -1.81 -9.73
CA GLN A 93 7.76 -2.15 -10.46
C GLN A 93 6.51 -1.99 -9.59
N ARG A 94 6.63 -2.28 -8.29
CA ARG A 94 5.53 -2.15 -7.35
C ARG A 94 5.23 -0.69 -7.05
N TYR A 95 6.21 0.10 -6.60
CA TYR A 95 5.91 1.48 -6.21
C TYR A 95 5.53 2.35 -7.41
N GLU A 96 6.13 2.17 -8.58
CA GLU A 96 5.74 2.95 -9.77
C GLU A 96 4.29 2.69 -10.16
N PHE A 97 3.86 1.43 -10.09
CA PHE A 97 2.47 1.07 -10.32
C PHE A 97 1.54 1.67 -9.25
N GLU A 98 1.84 1.50 -7.96
CA GLU A 98 1.00 2.03 -6.87
C GLU A 98 0.91 3.57 -6.91
N LEU A 99 2.01 4.28 -7.18
CA LEU A 99 2.01 5.74 -7.33
C LEU A 99 1.22 6.19 -8.57
N GLY A 100 1.35 5.48 -9.69
CA GLY A 100 0.60 5.75 -10.91
C GLY A 100 -0.91 5.57 -10.70
N MET A 101 -1.30 4.45 -10.11
CA MET A 101 -2.69 4.14 -9.78
C MET A 101 -3.28 5.13 -8.77
N ALA A 102 -2.52 5.52 -7.74
CA ALA A 102 -2.97 6.53 -6.78
C ALA A 102 -3.25 7.89 -7.45
N ARG A 103 -2.37 8.36 -8.33
CA ARG A 103 -2.56 9.62 -9.08
C ARG A 103 -3.77 9.54 -10.00
N LEU A 104 -3.90 8.45 -10.75
CA LEU A 104 -5.00 8.27 -11.69
C LEU A 104 -6.35 8.13 -10.96
N ALA A 105 -6.41 7.36 -9.88
CA ALA A 105 -7.61 7.21 -9.04
C ALA A 105 -8.03 8.54 -8.42
N SER A 106 -7.09 9.32 -7.89
CA SER A 106 -7.36 10.67 -7.36
C SER A 106 -7.92 11.60 -8.44
N ASN A 107 -7.35 11.58 -9.65
CA ASN A 107 -7.82 12.42 -10.76
C ASN A 107 -9.21 12.00 -11.26
N ALA A 108 -9.55 10.72 -11.16
CA ALA A 108 -10.85 10.18 -11.56
C ALA A 108 -11.93 10.28 -10.46
N GLY A 109 -11.57 10.72 -9.25
CA GLY A 109 -12.48 10.71 -8.09
C GLY A 109 -12.87 9.29 -7.65
N LEU A 110 -12.04 8.29 -7.95
CA LEU A 110 -12.30 6.90 -7.58
C LEU A 110 -12.09 6.68 -6.07
N PRO A 111 -13.06 6.14 -5.33
CA PRO A 111 -12.89 5.82 -3.92
C PRO A 111 -11.66 4.93 -3.69
N THR A 112 -10.69 5.42 -2.93
CA THR A 112 -9.40 4.76 -2.74
C THR A 112 -9.07 4.61 -1.27
N LEU A 113 -8.73 3.38 -0.86
CA LEU A 113 -8.25 3.06 0.48
C LEU A 113 -6.79 2.59 0.41
N GLY A 114 -5.93 3.18 1.24
CA GLY A 114 -4.55 2.72 1.43
C GLY A 114 -4.37 2.13 2.83
N ILE A 115 -3.73 0.97 2.94
CA ILE A 115 -3.43 0.34 4.23
C ILE A 115 -1.92 0.30 4.44
N CYS A 116 -1.41 0.84 5.55
CA CYS A 116 0.03 0.86 5.87
C CYS A 116 0.88 1.46 4.72
N GLY A 117 1.69 0.66 4.03
CA GLY A 117 2.42 1.10 2.84
C GLY A 117 1.52 1.73 1.76
N GLY A 118 0.29 1.23 1.60
CA GLY A 118 -0.66 1.81 0.64
C GLY A 118 -1.06 3.26 0.96
N MET A 119 -1.28 3.62 2.24
CA MET A 119 -1.59 5.02 2.60
C MET A 119 -0.35 5.92 2.42
N GLN A 120 0.85 5.37 2.65
CA GLN A 120 2.10 6.09 2.41
C GLN A 120 2.30 6.36 0.91
N ALA A 121 1.99 5.37 0.06
CA ALA A 121 2.02 5.51 -1.40
C ALA A 121 1.05 6.58 -1.88
N ILE A 122 -0.19 6.61 -1.36
CA ILE A 122 -1.15 7.68 -1.69
C ILE A 122 -0.58 9.06 -1.32
N ASN A 123 -0.08 9.22 -0.09
CA ASN A 123 0.49 10.49 0.37
C ASN A 123 1.64 10.96 -0.53
N VAL A 124 2.62 10.09 -0.82
CA VAL A 124 3.76 10.43 -1.69
C VAL A 124 3.32 10.69 -3.13
N ALA A 125 2.38 9.92 -3.66
CA ALA A 125 1.84 10.09 -5.01
C ALA A 125 1.22 11.48 -5.22
N LEU A 126 0.62 12.03 -4.16
CA LEU A 126 -0.04 13.33 -4.13
C LEU A 126 0.86 14.47 -3.59
N GLY A 127 2.16 14.23 -3.48
CA GLY A 127 3.17 15.26 -3.15
C GLY A 127 3.49 15.44 -1.67
N GLY A 128 3.01 14.54 -0.80
CA GLY A 128 3.38 14.50 0.61
C GLY A 128 4.76 13.88 0.88
N SER A 129 5.24 14.03 2.11
CA SER A 129 6.50 13.42 2.60
C SER A 129 6.25 12.33 3.65
N LEU A 130 7.28 11.55 3.98
CA LEU A 130 7.22 10.50 4.99
C LEU A 130 8.28 10.71 6.06
N VAL A 131 7.95 10.34 7.30
CA VAL A 131 8.93 10.21 8.38
C VAL A 131 9.62 8.85 8.24
N GLN A 132 10.94 8.84 8.08
CA GLN A 132 11.74 7.61 8.02
C GLN A 132 11.95 7.01 9.41
N GLY A 133 11.77 5.69 9.52
CA GLY A 133 12.01 4.94 10.75
C GLY A 133 10.92 5.14 11.83
N ARG A 134 11.03 4.37 12.93
CA ARG A 134 10.23 4.62 14.13
C ARG A 134 10.93 5.67 14.97
N PRO A 135 10.24 6.74 15.42
CA PRO A 135 10.77 7.60 16.47
C PRO A 135 11.13 6.76 17.70
N LEU A 136 12.36 6.93 18.21
CA LEU A 136 12.80 6.27 19.45
C LEU A 136 11.87 6.66 20.60
N GLY A 137 11.49 5.69 21.45
CA GLY A 137 10.61 5.90 22.60
C GLY A 137 9.11 5.78 22.34
N TRP A 138 8.68 5.53 21.10
CA TRP A 138 7.27 5.36 20.78
C TRP A 138 6.86 3.88 20.80
N SER A 139 5.96 3.53 21.72
CA SER A 139 5.34 2.20 21.81
C SER A 139 3.93 2.25 21.21
N ILE A 140 3.64 1.36 20.27
CA ILE A 140 2.26 1.15 19.79
C ILE A 140 1.64 0.11 20.72
N ARG A 141 0.75 0.54 21.62
CA ARG A 141 -0.10 -0.38 22.38
C ARG A 141 -1.32 -0.73 21.53
N PHE A 142 -1.35 -1.96 21.03
CA PHE A 142 -2.56 -2.49 20.41
C PHE A 142 -3.59 -2.80 21.52
N ARG A 143 -4.67 -2.02 21.58
CA ARG A 143 -5.84 -2.40 22.39
C ARG A 143 -6.58 -3.52 21.67
N SER A 144 -7.09 -4.48 22.45
CA SER A 144 -7.79 -5.64 21.89
C SER A 144 -9.03 -5.23 21.06
N PRO A 145 -9.48 -6.05 20.09
CA PRO A 145 -10.47 -5.66 19.08
C PRO A 145 -11.88 -5.34 19.59
N ARG A 146 -12.15 -5.48 20.90
CA ARG A 146 -13.51 -5.29 21.43
C ARG A 146 -13.89 -3.82 21.68
N GLU A 147 -12.97 -2.86 21.56
CA GLU A 147 -13.25 -1.48 22.03
C GLU A 147 -12.86 -0.32 21.09
N ALA A 148 -12.29 -0.51 19.90
CA ALA A 148 -12.05 0.63 19.02
C ALA A 148 -11.84 0.25 17.54
N CYS A 149 -12.86 0.50 16.73
CA CYS A 149 -12.63 0.84 15.33
C CYS A 149 -12.03 2.27 15.33
N CYS A 150 -10.80 2.41 14.83
CA CYS A 150 -10.16 3.69 14.42
C CYS A 150 -9.54 4.64 15.47
N ALA A 151 -9.13 4.20 16.66
CA ALA A 151 -8.33 5.06 17.56
C ALA A 151 -6.93 4.47 17.84
N ALA A 152 -5.95 4.78 16.99
CA ALA A 152 -4.55 4.71 17.39
C ALA A 152 -4.23 5.98 18.20
N SER A 153 -4.17 5.84 19.53
CA SER A 153 -3.73 6.94 20.41
C SER A 153 -2.20 6.92 20.52
N TRP A 154 -1.60 8.08 20.32
CA TRP A 154 -0.15 8.28 20.41
C TRP A 154 0.21 8.83 21.80
N ASP A 155 0.79 8.01 22.67
CA ASP A 155 1.30 8.47 23.95
C ASP A 155 2.70 9.06 23.75
N LYS A 156 2.85 10.37 23.98
CA LYS A 156 4.16 11.03 24.04
C LYS A 156 4.96 10.45 25.22
N PRO A 157 6.23 10.07 25.05
CA PRO A 157 7.08 9.81 26.20
C PRO A 157 7.25 11.12 26.98
N GLY A 158 6.93 11.08 28.28
CA GLY A 158 7.30 12.16 29.19
C GLY A 158 8.83 12.25 29.21
N PHE A 159 9.36 13.41 28.86
CA PHE A 159 10.74 13.73 29.18
C PHE A 159 10.81 13.98 30.69
N ALA A 160 11.53 13.11 31.39
CA ALA A 160 12.12 13.38 32.70
C ALA A 160 13.63 13.47 32.50
#